data_AF-A0A9X3C9Q4-F1
#
_entry.id   AF-A0A9X3C9Q4-F1
#
_cell.length_a   1.000
_cell.length_b   1.000
_cell.length_c   1.000
_cell.angle_alpha   90.00
_cell.angle_beta   90.00
_cell.angle_gamma   90.00
#
_symmetry.space_group_name_H-M   'P 1'
#
loop_
_entity.id
_entity.type
_entity.pdbx_description
1 polymer ?
#
loop_
_entity_poly.entity_id
_entity_poly.type
_entity_poly.pdbx_seq_one_letter_code
_entity_poly.pdbx_strand_id
1 'polypeptide(L)'
;MSYLDDILKSRRDTRHFTNDEVPDEVIQKALQAGHWAPSVGLTDATKYYIIKSDEVKKAIKDLFLDYNKKAELLTDDEEQKERYKSLKLEAIEEAPIGMIIAYDRSVLNNFTIGTVGSNEAVKFSSVCAAQNIWLSLTEQGYGMGWVSILNYYQFKKIIDLPENIEPLGYFCIGKPATNYDNQPMLQQLNWKQKSETFECTEIKATKEIFIPKADFENKSKTASSSSLSEALQHKIDSKTKPLGALGILEKLALQIGTVFQTLEPEIIKPNIVVFAADHGIANHGVSAYPQDVTRQMVGNFLEGGAAINVFCKQNNIELSIVDAGVNYDFPTNANLINAKIAKGTQSFLHVPAMSETELQLCFLKGSEIVDSIAKTGSNCIGFGEMGIGNTSTASVLMSVLTGFSIIECVGKGTGVDETKLIEKQEILKKAIGNYSGQTELKEQLAYFGGFEIMQMAGGMLAAYKNNMLILVDGFICTVAFLIAYKINPDIKKNAIFCHSSTEQGHQKLLDYLEAKSVLQLDLRLGEGTGCAIALPILQSAVAFLNEMATFENAGVSNK
;
A
#
# COMPACT_ATOMS: atom_id res chain seq x y z
N MET A 1 -8.06 -30.75 -41.93
CA MET A 1 -7.27 -29.87 -41.07
C MET A 1 -7.94 -28.52 -41.07
N SER A 2 -8.31 -27.99 -39.90
CA SER A 2 -8.74 -26.59 -39.80
C SER A 2 -7.52 -25.70 -40.05
N TYR A 3 -7.67 -24.59 -40.78
CA TYR A 3 -6.61 -23.59 -40.84
C TYR A 3 -6.55 -22.85 -39.50
N LEU A 4 -5.36 -22.41 -39.08
CA LEU A 4 -5.18 -21.68 -37.82
C LEU A 4 -6.07 -20.43 -37.73
N ASP A 5 -6.24 -19.74 -38.86
CA ASP A 5 -7.13 -18.57 -38.98
C ASP A 5 -8.58 -18.91 -38.63
N ASP A 6 -9.05 -20.09 -39.02
CA ASP A 6 -10.41 -20.54 -38.72
C ASP A 6 -10.57 -20.84 -37.23
N ILE A 7 -9.54 -21.39 -36.58
CA ILE A 7 -9.53 -21.62 -35.12
C ILE A 7 -9.53 -20.29 -34.38
N LEU A 8 -8.66 -19.36 -34.78
CA LEU A 8 -8.59 -18.01 -34.20
C LEU A 8 -9.91 -17.27 -34.36
N LYS A 9 -10.54 -17.39 -35.54
CA LYS A 9 -11.84 -16.80 -35.84
C LYS A 9 -13.00 -17.53 -35.20
N SER A 10 -12.94 -18.80 -34.85
CA SER A 10 -14.05 -19.55 -34.23
C SER A 10 -13.97 -19.59 -32.70
N ARG A 11 -12.78 -19.41 -32.10
CA ARG A 11 -12.58 -19.42 -30.65
C ARG A 11 -13.43 -18.37 -29.94
N ARG A 12 -14.21 -18.76 -28.93
CA ARG A 12 -15.07 -17.85 -28.14
C ARG A 12 -15.00 -18.14 -26.65
N ASP A 13 -15.34 -17.12 -25.87
CA ASP A 13 -15.70 -17.29 -24.47
C ASP A 13 -17.05 -18.00 -24.37
N THR A 14 -17.03 -19.30 -24.08
CA THR A 14 -18.21 -20.17 -24.09
C THR A 14 -18.91 -20.10 -22.74
N ARG A 15 -20.21 -19.79 -22.73
CA ARG A 15 -20.99 -19.59 -21.49
C ARG A 15 -22.08 -20.64 -21.26
N HIS A 16 -22.32 -21.51 -22.23
CA HIS A 16 -23.27 -22.61 -22.12
C HIS A 16 -22.67 -23.86 -22.73
N PHE A 17 -22.76 -24.95 -21.98
CA PHE A 17 -22.14 -26.22 -22.33
C PHE A 17 -23.20 -27.34 -22.36
N THR A 18 -23.01 -28.31 -23.24
CA THR A 18 -23.76 -29.57 -23.13
C THR A 18 -23.19 -30.42 -22.00
N ASN A 19 -24.00 -31.32 -21.46
CA ASN A 19 -23.55 -32.32 -20.48
C ASN A 19 -22.75 -33.49 -21.10
N ASP A 20 -22.41 -33.42 -22.39
CA ASP A 20 -21.57 -34.43 -23.05
C ASP A 20 -20.22 -34.54 -22.34
N GLU A 21 -19.76 -35.78 -22.12
CA GLU A 21 -18.45 -36.04 -21.54
C GLU A 21 -17.33 -35.48 -22.42
N VAL A 22 -16.28 -34.95 -21.79
CA VAL A 22 -15.05 -34.53 -22.44
C VAL A 22 -14.00 -35.63 -22.26
N PRO A 23 -13.58 -36.32 -23.34
CA PRO A 23 -12.58 -37.39 -23.27
C PRO A 23 -11.26 -36.90 -22.67
N ASP A 24 -10.58 -37.75 -21.89
CA ASP A 24 -9.30 -37.38 -21.26
C ASP A 24 -8.21 -37.06 -22.31
N GLU A 25 -8.25 -37.68 -23.50
CA GLU A 25 -7.34 -37.36 -24.61
C GLU A 25 -7.45 -35.91 -25.10
N VAL A 26 -8.67 -35.34 -25.06
CA VAL A 26 -8.93 -33.95 -25.45
C VAL A 26 -8.24 -33.00 -24.48
N ILE A 27 -8.37 -33.30 -23.19
CA ILE A 27 -7.75 -32.53 -22.11
C ILE A 27 -6.23 -32.65 -22.15
N GLN A 28 -5.70 -33.86 -22.36
CA GLN A 28 -4.25 -34.06 -22.48
C GLN A 28 -3.67 -33.27 -23.65
N LYS A 29 -4.30 -33.29 -24.83
CA LYS A 29 -3.87 -32.48 -25.98
C LYS A 29 -3.96 -30.98 -25.69
N ALA A 30 -4.99 -30.55 -24.97
CA ALA A 30 -5.13 -29.15 -24.57
C ALA A 30 -4.03 -28.70 -23.60
N LEU A 31 -3.77 -29.49 -22.54
CA LEU A 31 -2.71 -29.23 -21.58
C LEU A 31 -1.32 -29.23 -22.23
N GLN A 32 -1.08 -30.15 -23.18
CA GLN A 32 0.16 -30.18 -23.94
C GLN A 32 0.37 -28.91 -24.77
N ALA A 33 -0.70 -28.38 -25.39
CA ALA A 33 -0.65 -27.11 -26.09
C ALA A 33 -0.35 -25.94 -25.14
N GLY A 34 -0.94 -25.96 -23.93
CA GLY A 34 -0.61 -25.01 -22.87
C GLY A 34 0.85 -25.08 -22.43
N HIS A 35 1.41 -26.28 -22.31
CA HIS A 35 2.82 -26.49 -21.96
C HIS A 35 3.80 -25.99 -23.04
N TRP A 36 3.41 -25.99 -24.31
CA TRP A 36 4.21 -25.40 -25.39
C TRP A 36 4.12 -23.87 -25.49
N ALA A 37 3.33 -23.22 -24.63
CA ALA A 37 3.23 -21.77 -24.64
C ALA A 37 4.58 -21.12 -24.28
N PRO A 38 4.92 -19.99 -24.92
CA PRO A 38 6.14 -19.27 -24.57
C PRO A 38 6.05 -18.76 -23.12
N SER A 39 7.16 -18.86 -22.39
CA SER A 39 7.31 -18.28 -21.06
C SER A 39 8.56 -17.42 -20.96
N VAL A 40 8.47 -16.34 -20.16
CA VAL A 40 9.63 -15.48 -19.90
C VAL A 40 10.70 -16.29 -19.17
N GLY A 41 11.93 -16.20 -19.68
CA GLY A 41 13.09 -16.90 -19.12
C GLY A 41 12.99 -18.43 -19.15
N LEU A 42 12.09 -19.01 -19.96
CA LEU A 42 11.77 -20.44 -19.96
C LEU A 42 11.32 -20.95 -18.57
N THR A 43 10.60 -20.12 -17.84
CA THR A 43 10.13 -20.45 -16.49
C THR A 43 8.96 -21.44 -16.55
N ASP A 44 9.05 -22.57 -15.83
CA ASP A 44 7.97 -23.55 -15.66
C ASP A 44 7.04 -23.22 -14.47
N ALA A 45 6.37 -22.07 -14.57
CA ALA A 45 5.53 -21.54 -13.50
C ALA A 45 4.06 -21.93 -13.61
N THR A 46 3.55 -22.24 -14.82
CA THR A 46 2.12 -22.50 -15.03
C THR A 46 1.72 -23.83 -14.41
N LYS A 47 0.65 -23.84 -13.61
CA LYS A 47 0.07 -25.03 -12.97
C LYS A 47 -1.40 -25.17 -13.38
N TYR A 48 -1.86 -26.42 -13.48
CA TYR A 48 -3.21 -26.75 -13.91
C TYR A 48 -3.88 -27.67 -12.88
N TYR A 49 -5.14 -27.40 -12.55
CA TYR A 49 -5.93 -28.23 -11.65
C TYR A 49 -7.27 -28.54 -12.31
N ILE A 50 -7.71 -29.80 -12.28
CA ILE A 50 -8.96 -30.25 -12.88
C ILE A 50 -9.98 -30.57 -11.79
N ILE A 51 -11.22 -30.11 -12.00
CA ILE A 51 -12.35 -30.24 -11.10
C ILE A 51 -13.48 -30.94 -11.84
N LYS A 52 -13.65 -32.24 -11.57
CA LYS A 52 -14.79 -33.05 -12.05
C LYS A 52 -15.90 -33.18 -10.99
N SER A 53 -15.61 -32.91 -9.71
CA SER A 53 -16.58 -33.06 -8.61
C SER A 53 -17.67 -31.98 -8.63
N ASP A 54 -18.93 -32.41 -8.66
CA ASP A 54 -20.10 -31.53 -8.62
C ASP A 54 -20.22 -30.78 -7.29
N GLU A 55 -19.81 -31.39 -6.18
CA GLU A 55 -19.78 -30.75 -4.86
C GLU A 55 -18.84 -29.54 -4.86
N VAL A 56 -17.65 -29.70 -5.43
CA VAL A 56 -16.65 -28.62 -5.53
C VAL A 56 -17.14 -27.53 -6.49
N LYS A 57 -17.72 -27.88 -7.64
CA LYS A 57 -18.31 -26.91 -8.58
C LYS A 57 -19.43 -26.10 -7.93
N LYS A 58 -20.29 -26.74 -7.15
CA LYS A 58 -21.36 -26.08 -6.40
C LYS A 58 -20.83 -25.09 -5.37
N ALA A 59 -19.84 -25.50 -4.56
CA ALA A 59 -19.21 -24.61 -3.59
C ALA A 59 -18.56 -23.37 -4.26
N ILE A 60 -17.93 -23.57 -5.42
CA ILE A 60 -17.36 -22.47 -6.22
C ILE A 60 -18.47 -21.54 -6.73
N LYS A 61 -19.58 -22.10 -7.26
CA LYS A 61 -20.73 -21.30 -7.70
C LYS A 61 -21.36 -20.49 -6.56
N ASP A 62 -21.50 -21.08 -5.38
CA ASP A 62 -22.05 -20.39 -4.21
C ASP A 62 -21.18 -19.20 -3.79
N LEU A 63 -19.84 -19.35 -3.84
CA LEU A 63 -18.90 -18.24 -3.63
C LEU A 63 -19.12 -17.10 -4.63
N PHE A 64 -19.33 -17.44 -5.91
CA PHE A 64 -19.62 -16.45 -6.95
C PHE A 64 -20.94 -15.71 -6.69
N LEU A 65 -21.98 -16.43 -6.26
CA LEU A 65 -23.28 -15.85 -5.95
C LEU A 65 -23.24 -14.92 -4.74
N ASP A 66 -22.51 -15.28 -3.67
CA ASP A 66 -22.34 -14.41 -2.49
C ASP A 66 -21.65 -13.09 -2.85
N TYR A 67 -20.60 -13.15 -3.67
CA TYR A 67 -19.90 -11.94 -4.12
C TYR A 67 -20.77 -11.09 -5.06
N ASN A 68 -21.51 -11.71 -5.99
CA ASN A 68 -22.40 -10.98 -6.89
C ASN A 68 -23.45 -10.17 -6.11
N LYS A 69 -24.02 -10.73 -5.04
CA LYS A 69 -24.94 -10.01 -4.15
C LYS A 69 -24.29 -8.79 -3.47
N LYS A 70 -23.02 -8.89 -3.08
CA LYS A 70 -22.27 -7.77 -2.48
C LYS A 70 -21.95 -6.68 -3.51
N ALA A 71 -21.59 -7.05 -4.74
CA ALA A 71 -21.35 -6.11 -5.83
C ALA A 71 -22.64 -5.38 -6.28
N GLU A 72 -23.79 -6.06 -6.24
CA GLU A 72 -25.11 -5.47 -6.52
C GLU A 72 -25.46 -4.31 -5.59
N LEU A 73 -25.06 -4.39 -4.31
CA LEU A 73 -25.29 -3.36 -3.30
C LEU A 73 -24.43 -2.09 -3.49
N LEU A 74 -23.41 -2.16 -4.36
CA LEU A 74 -22.43 -1.09 -4.61
C LEU A 74 -22.63 -0.38 -5.96
N THR A 75 -23.63 -0.78 -6.75
CA THR A 75 -23.90 -0.20 -8.08
C THR A 75 -25.10 0.75 -7.99
N ASP A 76 -24.95 2.02 -8.39
CA ASP A 76 -26.01 3.03 -8.24
C ASP A 76 -27.03 3.08 -9.41
N ASP A 77 -26.77 2.38 -10.52
CA ASP A 77 -27.58 2.41 -11.74
C ASP A 77 -28.48 1.17 -11.91
N GLU A 78 -29.81 1.38 -11.93
CA GLU A 78 -30.82 0.32 -12.04
C GLU A 78 -30.80 -0.41 -13.41
N GLU A 79 -30.42 0.25 -14.50
CA GLU A 79 -30.34 -0.38 -15.83
C GLU A 79 -29.12 -1.32 -15.93
N GLN A 80 -28.01 -0.95 -15.28
CA GLN A 80 -26.85 -1.81 -15.12
C GLN A 80 -27.15 -3.01 -14.21
N LYS A 81 -27.93 -2.81 -13.12
CA LYS A 81 -28.36 -3.91 -12.24
C LYS A 81 -29.19 -4.96 -12.99
N GLU A 82 -30.18 -4.55 -13.79
CA GLU A 82 -30.98 -5.50 -14.60
C GLU A 82 -30.13 -6.24 -15.64
N ARG A 83 -29.19 -5.54 -16.30
CA ARG A 83 -28.25 -6.16 -17.24
C ARG A 83 -27.30 -7.14 -16.56
N TYR A 84 -26.80 -6.82 -15.37
CA TYR A 84 -25.92 -7.70 -14.59
C TYR A 84 -26.64 -8.96 -14.08
N LYS A 85 -27.94 -8.85 -13.72
CA LYS A 85 -28.82 -9.98 -13.34
C LYS A 85 -29.01 -11.02 -14.44
N SER A 86 -28.88 -10.63 -15.71
CA SER A 86 -29.04 -11.53 -16.86
C SER A 86 -27.84 -12.45 -17.11
N LEU A 87 -26.68 -12.19 -16.49
CA LEU A 87 -25.47 -13.01 -16.59
C LEU A 87 -25.58 -14.23 -15.68
N LYS A 88 -26.35 -15.22 -16.11
CA LYS A 88 -26.46 -16.51 -15.43
C LYS A 88 -25.13 -17.26 -15.46
N LEU A 89 -24.50 -17.44 -14.30
CA LEU A 89 -23.30 -18.28 -14.06
C LEU A 89 -23.65 -19.78 -14.06
N GLU A 90 -24.55 -20.21 -14.94
CA GLU A 90 -24.99 -21.61 -15.04
C GLU A 90 -23.86 -22.51 -15.59
N ALA A 91 -22.91 -21.93 -16.34
CA ALA A 91 -21.74 -22.59 -16.91
C ALA A 91 -20.89 -23.43 -15.94
N ILE A 92 -20.78 -23.04 -14.67
CA ILE A 92 -19.90 -23.71 -13.68
C ILE A 92 -20.40 -25.13 -13.38
N GLU A 93 -21.72 -25.30 -13.32
CA GLU A 93 -22.35 -26.60 -13.06
C GLU A 93 -22.67 -27.35 -14.36
N GLU A 94 -23.02 -26.63 -15.43
CA GLU A 94 -23.28 -27.22 -16.77
C GLU A 94 -22.03 -27.85 -17.39
N ALA A 95 -20.86 -27.25 -17.20
CA ALA A 95 -19.65 -27.75 -17.82
C ALA A 95 -19.21 -29.07 -17.19
N PRO A 96 -18.93 -30.12 -17.99
CA PRO A 96 -18.47 -31.40 -17.48
C PRO A 96 -17.13 -31.27 -16.74
N ILE A 97 -16.28 -30.30 -17.14
CA ILE A 97 -14.97 -30.08 -16.51
C ILE A 97 -14.82 -28.62 -16.08
N GLY A 98 -14.44 -28.44 -14.81
CA GLY A 98 -13.80 -27.21 -14.33
C GLY A 98 -12.29 -27.34 -14.40
N MET A 99 -11.59 -26.25 -14.74
CA MET A 99 -10.15 -26.18 -14.76
C MET A 99 -9.67 -24.89 -14.10
N ILE A 100 -8.61 -24.97 -13.31
CA ILE A 100 -7.90 -23.81 -12.80
C ILE A 100 -6.57 -23.76 -13.53
N ILE A 101 -6.33 -22.62 -14.17
CA ILE A 101 -5.01 -22.28 -14.69
C ILE A 101 -4.42 -21.29 -13.69
N ALA A 102 -3.26 -21.62 -13.14
CA ALA A 102 -2.59 -20.87 -12.10
C ALA A 102 -1.12 -20.68 -12.44
N TYR A 103 -0.45 -19.80 -11.69
CA TYR A 103 0.99 -19.63 -11.75
C TYR A 103 1.60 -19.75 -10.37
N ASP A 104 2.74 -20.43 -10.29
CA ASP A 104 3.52 -20.59 -9.07
C ASP A 104 4.43 -19.38 -8.87
N ARG A 105 4.21 -18.61 -7.80
CA ARG A 105 5.05 -17.47 -7.44
C ARG A 105 6.41 -17.86 -6.86
N SER A 106 6.55 -19.08 -6.35
CA SER A 106 7.81 -19.52 -5.71
C SER A 106 9.00 -19.52 -6.67
N VAL A 107 8.75 -19.60 -7.98
CA VAL A 107 9.79 -19.47 -9.03
C VAL A 107 10.49 -18.11 -9.00
N LEU A 108 9.85 -17.06 -8.46
CA LEU A 108 10.45 -15.74 -8.29
C LEU A 108 11.48 -15.69 -7.16
N ASN A 109 11.52 -16.70 -6.30
CA ASN A 109 12.53 -16.79 -5.23
C ASN A 109 13.92 -17.15 -5.75
N ASN A 110 14.03 -17.56 -7.04
CA ASN A 110 15.28 -17.90 -7.70
C ASN A 110 15.53 -16.96 -8.89
N PHE A 111 16.80 -16.60 -9.12
CA PHE A 111 17.17 -15.74 -10.23
C PHE A 111 16.80 -16.39 -11.57
N THR A 112 15.96 -15.71 -12.36
CA THR A 112 15.60 -16.12 -13.73
C THR A 112 15.71 -14.93 -14.67
N ILE A 113 16.31 -15.14 -15.85
CA ILE A 113 16.51 -14.06 -16.83
C ILE A 113 15.14 -13.55 -17.31
N GLY A 114 14.93 -12.23 -17.22
CA GLY A 114 13.69 -11.57 -17.68
C GLY A 114 12.58 -11.43 -16.63
N THR A 115 12.70 -12.05 -15.45
CA THR A 115 11.71 -11.88 -14.34
C THR A 115 12.09 -10.76 -13.38
N VAL A 116 13.37 -10.36 -13.34
CA VAL A 116 13.96 -9.33 -12.45
C VAL A 116 13.35 -7.93 -12.66
N GLY A 117 12.64 -7.69 -13.76
CA GLY A 117 12.01 -6.39 -14.07
C GLY A 117 10.47 -6.36 -14.00
N SER A 118 9.78 -7.50 -13.84
CA SER A 118 8.31 -7.52 -13.77
C SER A 118 7.78 -8.87 -13.25
N ASN A 119 7.27 -8.88 -12.02
CA ASN A 119 6.58 -10.05 -11.44
C ASN A 119 5.36 -10.49 -12.28
N GLU A 120 4.77 -9.57 -13.06
CA GLU A 120 3.63 -9.87 -13.93
C GLU A 120 4.01 -10.74 -15.15
N ALA A 121 5.28 -10.79 -15.54
CA ALA A 121 5.75 -11.58 -16.67
C ALA A 121 5.42 -13.08 -16.52
N VAL A 122 5.49 -13.60 -15.29
CA VAL A 122 5.14 -15.00 -14.97
C VAL A 122 3.64 -15.25 -15.16
N LYS A 123 2.81 -14.32 -14.70
CA LYS A 123 1.36 -14.34 -14.91
C LYS A 123 1.02 -14.28 -16.40
N PHE A 124 1.65 -13.40 -17.17
CA PHE A 124 1.43 -13.30 -18.61
C PHE A 124 1.86 -14.55 -19.37
N SER A 125 2.93 -15.22 -18.92
CA SER A 125 3.33 -16.53 -19.47
C SER A 125 2.21 -17.57 -19.29
N SER A 126 1.52 -17.55 -18.14
CA SER A 126 0.36 -18.42 -17.90
C SER A 126 -0.87 -18.02 -18.73
N VAL A 127 -1.03 -16.73 -19.06
CA VAL A 127 -2.08 -16.27 -20.00
C VAL A 127 -1.83 -16.81 -21.42
N CYS A 128 -0.57 -16.87 -21.87
CA CYS A 128 -0.22 -17.51 -23.14
C CYS A 128 -0.61 -19.00 -23.15
N ALA A 129 -0.38 -19.71 -22.04
CA ALA A 129 -0.79 -21.10 -21.88
C ALA A 129 -2.31 -21.26 -21.95
N ALA A 130 -3.07 -20.39 -21.28
CA ALA A 130 -4.53 -20.37 -21.36
C ALA A 130 -5.03 -20.16 -22.79
N GLN A 131 -4.40 -19.26 -23.56
CA GLN A 131 -4.73 -19.03 -24.96
C GLN A 131 -4.47 -20.28 -25.83
N ASN A 132 -3.34 -20.97 -25.64
CA ASN A 132 -3.04 -22.20 -26.38
C ASN A 132 -4.01 -23.34 -26.07
N ILE A 133 -4.37 -23.52 -24.79
CA ILE A 133 -5.41 -24.47 -24.36
C ILE A 133 -6.72 -24.17 -25.08
N TRP A 134 -7.11 -22.89 -25.13
CA TRP A 134 -8.35 -22.46 -25.79
C TRP A 134 -8.38 -22.80 -27.28
N LEU A 135 -7.27 -22.56 -27.98
CA LEU A 135 -7.13 -22.88 -29.41
C LEU A 135 -7.16 -24.39 -29.64
N SER A 136 -6.47 -25.17 -28.81
CA SER A 136 -6.45 -26.63 -28.89
C SER A 136 -7.82 -27.24 -28.62
N LEU A 137 -8.58 -26.72 -27.65
CA LEU A 137 -9.96 -27.16 -27.41
C LEU A 137 -10.86 -26.82 -28.60
N THR A 138 -10.73 -25.61 -29.15
CA THR A 138 -11.52 -25.15 -30.31
C THR A 138 -11.26 -26.03 -31.54
N GLU A 139 -9.99 -26.36 -31.84
CA GLU A 139 -9.61 -27.29 -32.91
C GLU A 139 -10.29 -28.66 -32.77
N GLN A 140 -10.46 -29.12 -31.53
CA GLN A 140 -11.04 -30.42 -31.19
C GLN A 140 -12.57 -30.41 -31.12
N GLY A 141 -13.22 -29.26 -31.37
CA GLY A 141 -14.68 -29.10 -31.30
C GLY A 141 -15.22 -28.85 -29.89
N TYR A 142 -14.36 -28.47 -28.94
CA TYR A 142 -14.73 -28.12 -27.56
C TYR A 142 -14.55 -26.62 -27.30
N GLY A 143 -15.28 -26.13 -26.30
CA GLY A 143 -15.20 -24.75 -25.83
C GLY A 143 -14.50 -24.63 -24.48
N MET A 144 -14.01 -23.43 -24.21
CA MET A 144 -13.61 -23.00 -22.88
C MET A 144 -14.35 -21.71 -22.54
N GLY A 145 -14.69 -21.51 -21.27
CA GLY A 145 -15.33 -20.31 -20.73
C GLY A 145 -14.54 -19.77 -19.55
N TRP A 146 -14.23 -18.48 -19.52
CA TRP A 146 -13.50 -17.86 -18.41
C TRP A 146 -14.47 -17.26 -17.40
N VAL A 147 -14.45 -17.78 -16.18
CA VAL A 147 -15.15 -17.21 -15.03
C VAL A 147 -14.16 -16.40 -14.18
N SER A 148 -14.38 -15.09 -14.12
CA SER A 148 -13.53 -14.16 -13.37
C SER A 148 -13.73 -14.36 -11.86
N ILE A 149 -12.71 -14.83 -11.14
CA ILE A 149 -12.77 -15.02 -9.69
C ILE A 149 -12.77 -13.66 -8.98
N LEU A 150 -13.79 -13.41 -8.17
CA LEU A 150 -13.97 -12.12 -7.50
C LEU A 150 -13.44 -12.10 -6.06
N ASN A 151 -13.24 -13.27 -5.45
CA ASN A 151 -12.56 -13.42 -4.16
C ASN A 151 -11.56 -14.58 -4.18
N TYR A 152 -10.32 -14.30 -4.56
CA TYR A 152 -9.26 -15.31 -4.65
C TYR A 152 -8.89 -15.94 -3.30
N TYR A 153 -9.06 -15.22 -2.18
CA TYR A 153 -8.74 -15.74 -0.85
C TYR A 153 -9.69 -16.87 -0.43
N GLN A 154 -11.00 -16.61 -0.48
CA GLN A 154 -12.00 -17.63 -0.16
C GLN A 154 -11.98 -18.76 -1.19
N PHE A 155 -11.77 -18.42 -2.48
CA PHE A 155 -11.63 -19.41 -3.53
C PHE A 155 -10.50 -20.40 -3.22
N LYS A 156 -9.27 -19.93 -2.93
CA LYS A 156 -8.13 -20.79 -2.59
C LYS A 156 -8.40 -21.68 -1.37
N LYS A 157 -9.12 -21.17 -0.37
CA LYS A 157 -9.51 -21.95 0.82
C LYS A 157 -10.48 -23.10 0.51
N ILE A 158 -11.47 -22.87 -0.36
CA ILE A 158 -12.47 -23.90 -0.71
C ILE A 158 -11.83 -25.13 -1.36
N ILE A 159 -10.76 -24.91 -2.14
CA ILE A 159 -10.10 -25.95 -2.95
C ILE A 159 -8.70 -26.33 -2.42
N ASP A 160 -8.34 -25.85 -1.24
CA ASP A 160 -7.04 -26.11 -0.58
C ASP A 160 -5.82 -25.84 -1.49
N LEU A 161 -5.85 -24.72 -2.22
CA LEU A 161 -4.72 -24.34 -3.07
C LEU A 161 -3.55 -23.79 -2.22
N PRO A 162 -2.30 -24.21 -2.49
CA PRO A 162 -1.14 -23.69 -1.77
C PRO A 162 -1.01 -22.17 -1.87
N GLU A 163 -0.49 -21.54 -0.83
CA GLU A 163 -0.39 -20.07 -0.77
C GLU A 163 0.43 -19.46 -1.92
N ASN A 164 1.49 -20.14 -2.34
CA ASN A 164 2.35 -19.70 -3.45
C ASN A 164 1.71 -19.84 -4.85
N ILE A 165 0.57 -20.53 -4.97
CA ILE A 165 -0.12 -20.74 -6.25
C ILE A 165 -1.20 -19.66 -6.43
N GLU A 166 -1.10 -18.91 -7.52
CA GLU A 166 -2.07 -17.86 -7.84
C GLU A 166 -2.94 -18.25 -9.04
N PRO A 167 -4.26 -18.39 -8.86
CA PRO A 167 -5.17 -18.66 -9.96
C PRO A 167 -5.25 -17.48 -10.93
N LEU A 168 -5.19 -17.74 -12.24
CA LEU A 168 -5.61 -16.76 -13.25
C LEU A 168 -7.13 -16.62 -13.26
N GLY A 169 -7.84 -17.75 -13.12
CA GLY A 169 -9.28 -17.82 -13.22
C GLY A 169 -9.79 -19.25 -13.07
N TYR A 170 -11.11 -19.38 -13.04
CA TYR A 170 -11.80 -20.66 -13.15
C TYR A 170 -12.32 -20.81 -14.59
N PHE A 171 -12.00 -21.93 -15.22
CA PHE A 171 -12.29 -22.20 -16.63
C PHE A 171 -13.27 -23.36 -16.76
N CYS A 172 -14.38 -23.14 -17.44
CA CYS A 172 -15.37 -24.16 -17.75
C CYS A 172 -15.00 -24.80 -19.11
N ILE A 173 -14.98 -26.13 -19.21
CA ILE A 173 -14.64 -26.86 -20.44
C ILE A 173 -15.73 -27.88 -20.75
N GLY A 174 -16.20 -27.89 -21.99
CA GLY A 174 -17.24 -28.78 -22.50
C GLY A 174 -17.53 -28.52 -23.98
N LYS A 175 -18.45 -29.26 -24.58
CA LYS A 175 -18.93 -28.89 -25.93
C LYS A 175 -19.89 -27.69 -25.83
N PRO A 176 -19.79 -26.69 -26.71
CA PRO A 176 -20.71 -25.56 -26.72
C PRO A 176 -22.16 -26.02 -26.97
N ALA A 177 -23.11 -25.57 -26.15
CA ALA A 177 -24.53 -25.94 -26.28
C ALA A 177 -25.22 -25.32 -27.51
N THR A 178 -24.66 -24.25 -28.06
CA THR A 178 -25.20 -23.51 -29.19
C THR A 178 -24.06 -23.09 -30.12
N ASN A 179 -24.25 -23.32 -31.42
CA ASN A 179 -23.36 -22.85 -32.46
C ASN A 179 -23.80 -21.43 -32.82
N TYR A 180 -23.28 -20.41 -32.15
CA TYR A 180 -23.72 -19.01 -32.25
C TYR A 180 -23.37 -18.34 -33.60
N ASP A 181 -23.63 -18.99 -34.74
CA ASP A 181 -23.39 -18.49 -36.11
C ASP A 181 -22.01 -17.82 -36.30
N ASN A 182 -20.99 -18.34 -35.62
CA ASN A 182 -19.64 -17.77 -35.58
C ASN A 182 -19.55 -16.32 -35.02
N GLN A 183 -20.53 -15.82 -34.28
CA GLN A 183 -20.50 -14.53 -33.58
C GLN A 183 -20.44 -14.70 -32.05
N PRO A 184 -19.71 -13.85 -31.31
CA PRO A 184 -19.75 -13.85 -29.84
C PRO A 184 -21.16 -13.58 -29.29
N MET A 185 -21.58 -14.33 -28.27
CA MET A 185 -22.91 -14.20 -27.65
C MET A 185 -23.21 -12.75 -27.21
N LEU A 186 -22.24 -12.03 -26.66
CA LEU A 186 -22.40 -10.63 -26.27
C LEU A 186 -22.66 -9.69 -27.46
N GLN A 187 -22.20 -10.02 -28.67
CA GLN A 187 -22.53 -9.26 -29.88
C GLN A 187 -23.95 -9.56 -30.34
N GLN A 188 -24.37 -10.82 -30.31
CA GLN A 188 -25.73 -11.23 -30.67
C GLN A 188 -26.78 -10.63 -29.72
N LEU A 189 -26.44 -10.51 -28.44
CA LEU A 189 -27.27 -9.87 -27.42
C LEU A 189 -27.17 -8.32 -27.46
N ASN A 190 -26.53 -7.73 -28.47
CA ASN A 190 -26.30 -6.28 -28.62
C ASN A 190 -25.62 -5.60 -27.42
N TRP A 191 -24.83 -6.35 -26.64
CA TRP A 191 -24.13 -5.82 -25.47
C TRP A 191 -22.95 -4.93 -25.84
N LYS A 192 -22.11 -5.41 -26.77
CA LYS A 192 -20.95 -4.66 -27.28
C LYS A 192 -20.47 -5.27 -28.60
N GLN A 193 -20.25 -4.44 -29.62
CA GLN A 193 -19.66 -4.87 -30.89
C GLN A 193 -18.12 -4.78 -30.82
N LYS A 194 -17.43 -5.78 -31.37
CA LYS A 194 -15.97 -5.76 -31.50
C LYS A 194 -15.62 -4.96 -32.76
N SER A 195 -14.64 -4.07 -32.66
CA SER A 195 -14.09 -3.37 -33.82
C SER A 195 -13.57 -4.37 -34.87
N GLU A 196 -13.88 -4.14 -36.15
CA GLU A 196 -13.38 -4.94 -37.26
C GLU A 196 -11.91 -4.65 -37.60
N THR A 197 -11.43 -3.46 -37.25
CA THR A 197 -10.05 -3.01 -37.47
C THR A 197 -9.30 -2.87 -36.15
N PHE A 198 -8.01 -3.23 -36.14
CA PHE A 198 -7.12 -2.92 -35.02
C PHE A 198 -6.59 -1.49 -35.15
N GLU A 199 -6.43 -0.81 -34.02
CA GLU A 199 -5.75 0.47 -33.96
C GLU A 199 -4.26 0.19 -33.66
N CYS A 200 -3.37 0.72 -34.49
CA CYS A 200 -1.93 0.66 -34.27
C CYS A 200 -1.35 2.04 -34.46
N THR A 201 -0.85 2.62 -33.37
CA THR A 201 -0.20 3.93 -33.37
C THR A 201 1.29 3.72 -33.15
N GLU A 202 2.09 4.12 -34.14
CA GLU A 202 3.54 4.12 -34.00
C GLU A 202 3.97 5.22 -33.02
N ILE A 203 4.65 4.84 -31.93
CA ILE A 203 5.24 5.78 -30.98
C ILE A 203 6.58 6.26 -31.54
N LYS A 204 6.58 7.46 -32.14
CA LYS A 204 7.75 8.03 -32.85
C LYS A 204 8.68 8.87 -31.98
N ALA A 205 8.27 9.19 -30.75
CA ALA A 205 9.02 10.06 -29.87
C ALA A 205 8.97 9.54 -28.43
N THR A 206 10.10 9.66 -27.75
CA THR A 206 10.14 9.53 -26.29
C THR A 206 9.51 10.78 -25.67
N LYS A 207 8.72 10.58 -24.62
CA LYS A 207 8.25 11.68 -23.79
C LYS A 207 9.29 11.84 -22.68
N GLU A 208 10.01 12.94 -22.65
CA GLU A 208 10.87 13.25 -21.51
C GLU A 208 9.96 13.50 -20.29
N ILE A 209 10.01 12.58 -19.32
CA ILE A 209 9.37 12.76 -18.02
C ILE A 209 10.44 13.36 -17.12
N PHE A 210 10.31 14.65 -16.83
CA PHE A 210 11.14 15.30 -15.84
C PHE A 210 10.63 14.93 -14.44
N ILE A 211 11.34 14.04 -13.75
CA ILE A 211 11.17 13.83 -12.31
C ILE A 211 12.03 14.90 -11.63
N PRO A 212 11.44 15.88 -10.94
CA PRO A 212 12.22 16.87 -10.21
C PRO A 212 13.14 16.14 -9.24
N LYS A 213 14.45 16.40 -9.32
CA LYS A 213 15.39 15.86 -8.34
C LYS A 213 14.95 16.37 -6.96
N ALA A 214 14.71 15.45 -6.03
CA ALA A 214 14.52 15.82 -4.63
C ALA A 214 15.76 16.60 -4.18
N ASP A 215 15.54 17.84 -3.76
CA ASP A 215 16.60 18.72 -3.31
C ASP A 215 16.99 18.30 -1.90
N PHE A 216 18.12 17.60 -1.79
CA PHE A 216 18.71 17.18 -0.52
C PHE A 216 19.64 18.26 0.05
N GLU A 217 19.73 19.44 -0.58
CA GLU A 217 20.54 20.55 -0.09
C GLU A 217 19.81 21.38 0.96
N ASN A 218 20.57 21.77 1.98
CA ASN A 218 20.07 22.42 3.18
C ASN A 218 19.71 23.90 2.90
N LYS A 219 18.44 24.17 2.58
CA LYS A 219 17.93 25.54 2.38
C LYS A 219 17.31 26.09 3.66
N SER A 220 18.15 26.50 4.60
CA SER A 220 17.67 27.28 5.74
C SER A 220 17.21 28.65 5.27
N LYS A 221 15.96 29.00 5.59
CA LYS A 221 15.46 30.37 5.48
C LYS A 221 15.40 30.96 6.88
N THR A 222 16.33 31.84 7.19
CA THR A 222 16.24 32.71 8.37
C THR A 222 15.21 33.80 8.11
N ALA A 223 14.08 33.73 8.82
CA ALA A 223 13.11 34.83 8.90
C ALA A 223 13.01 35.30 10.36
N SER A 224 13.08 36.61 10.56
CA SER A 224 13.01 37.28 11.85
C SER A 224 11.61 37.16 12.46
N SER A 225 11.42 36.32 13.48
CA SER A 225 10.13 36.06 14.13
C SER A 225 10.05 36.49 15.60
N SER A 226 11.00 37.29 16.10
CA SER A 226 11.11 37.57 17.55
C SER A 226 9.87 38.25 18.12
N SER A 227 9.21 39.15 17.38
CA SER A 227 8.06 39.91 17.89
C SER A 227 6.79 39.07 18.11
N LEU A 228 6.49 38.09 17.25
CA LEU A 228 5.31 37.23 17.39
C LEU A 228 5.48 36.25 18.55
N SER A 229 6.67 35.65 18.68
CA SER A 229 6.96 34.72 19.75
C SER A 229 6.82 35.39 21.13
N GLU A 230 7.30 36.62 21.26
CA GLU A 230 7.15 37.43 22.48
C GLU A 230 5.67 37.74 22.77
N ALA A 231 4.91 38.12 21.76
CA ALA A 231 3.48 38.40 21.90
C ALA A 231 2.66 37.15 22.29
N LEU A 232 2.98 35.99 21.71
CA LEU A 232 2.38 34.71 22.09
C LEU A 232 2.70 34.35 23.54
N GLN A 233 3.97 34.45 23.94
CA GLN A 233 4.38 34.17 25.30
C GLN A 233 3.67 35.10 26.30
N HIS A 234 3.59 36.39 26.01
CA HIS A 234 2.82 37.34 26.82
C HIS A 234 1.33 36.97 26.89
N LYS A 235 0.72 36.55 25.77
CA LYS A 235 -0.69 36.10 25.77
C LYS A 235 -0.89 34.84 26.62
N ILE A 236 0.07 33.91 26.65
CA ILE A 236 0.05 32.70 27.48
C ILE A 236 0.20 33.05 28.96
N ASP A 237 1.12 33.95 29.30
CA ASP A 237 1.46 34.33 30.67
C ASP A 237 0.39 35.20 31.33
N SER A 238 -0.34 35.98 30.53
CA SER A 238 -1.44 36.82 30.99
C SER A 238 -2.75 36.07 31.30
N LYS A 239 -2.85 34.77 30.95
CA LYS A 239 -4.02 33.94 31.30
C LYS A 239 -4.13 33.76 32.81
N THR A 240 -5.35 33.65 33.33
CA THR A 240 -5.66 33.53 34.77
C THR A 240 -5.16 32.21 35.41
N LYS A 241 -3.85 32.02 35.45
CA LYS A 241 -3.14 30.86 36.00
C LYS A 241 -1.76 31.29 36.51
N PRO A 242 -1.15 30.56 37.48
CA PRO A 242 0.26 30.71 37.75
C PRO A 242 1.10 30.44 36.49
N LEU A 243 2.24 31.11 36.37
CA LEU A 243 3.15 30.93 35.23
C LEU A 243 3.57 29.45 35.10
N GLY A 244 3.45 28.90 33.89
CA GLY A 244 3.81 27.50 33.60
C GLY A 244 2.86 26.44 34.17
N ALA A 245 1.75 26.80 34.83
CA ALA A 245 0.86 25.85 35.48
C ALA A 245 0.20 24.83 34.54
N LEU A 246 0.08 25.14 33.24
CA LEU A 246 -0.45 24.20 32.23
C LEU A 246 0.65 23.38 31.53
N GLY A 247 1.91 23.53 31.95
CA GLY A 247 3.03 22.67 31.55
C GLY A 247 3.22 22.59 30.03
N ILE A 248 3.09 21.38 29.47
CA ILE A 248 3.33 21.14 28.03
C ILE A 248 2.32 21.85 27.13
N LEU A 249 1.09 22.09 27.59
CA LEU A 249 0.07 22.78 26.80
C LEU A 249 0.51 24.20 26.43
N GLU A 250 1.22 24.89 27.34
CA GLU A 250 1.75 26.23 27.07
C GLU A 250 2.78 26.22 25.95
N LYS A 251 3.67 25.22 25.96
CA LYS A 251 4.68 25.04 24.91
C LYS A 251 4.05 24.70 23.57
N LEU A 252 3.03 23.83 23.57
CA LEU A 252 2.29 23.46 22.37
C LEU A 252 1.54 24.67 21.79
N ALA A 253 0.87 25.46 22.62
CA ALA A 253 0.16 26.66 22.17
C ALA A 253 1.12 27.70 21.55
N LEU A 254 2.28 27.92 22.18
CA LEU A 254 3.33 28.78 21.64
C LEU A 254 3.82 28.26 20.27
N GLN A 255 4.11 26.97 20.17
CA GLN A 255 4.59 26.35 18.94
C GLN A 255 3.53 26.44 17.82
N ILE A 256 2.29 26.08 18.10
CA ILE A 256 1.18 26.10 17.13
C ILE A 256 0.91 27.54 16.67
N GLY A 257 0.82 28.51 17.59
CA GLY A 257 0.65 29.93 17.25
C GLY A 257 1.82 30.46 16.41
N THR A 258 3.04 29.99 16.66
CA THR A 258 4.22 30.36 15.87
C THR A 258 4.15 29.75 14.47
N VAL A 259 3.79 28.47 14.33
CA VAL A 259 3.66 27.81 13.01
C VAL A 259 2.57 28.47 12.17
N PHE A 260 1.42 28.75 12.78
CA PHE A 260 0.28 29.38 12.10
C PHE A 260 0.41 30.90 11.97
N GLN A 261 1.47 31.50 12.53
CA GLN A 261 1.74 32.94 12.49
C GLN A 261 0.56 33.79 13.03
N THR A 262 -0.06 33.36 14.13
CA THR A 262 -1.23 34.03 14.72
C THR A 262 -1.23 33.92 16.24
N LEU A 263 -1.82 34.93 16.92
CA LEU A 263 -2.10 34.90 18.35
C LEU A 263 -3.35 34.08 18.71
N GLU A 264 -4.14 33.72 17.70
CA GLU A 264 -5.40 32.98 17.83
C GLU A 264 -5.35 31.76 16.90
N PRO A 265 -4.51 30.76 17.21
CA PRO A 265 -4.40 29.59 16.37
C PRO A 265 -5.72 28.81 16.32
N GLU A 266 -5.97 28.11 15.22
CA GLU A 266 -7.06 27.14 15.09
C GLU A 266 -6.54 25.94 14.27
N ILE A 267 -6.88 24.71 14.67
CA ILE A 267 -6.55 23.50 13.91
C ILE A 267 -7.71 23.21 12.95
N ILE A 268 -7.45 23.29 11.65
CA ILE A 268 -8.45 23.25 10.59
C ILE A 268 -8.25 21.97 9.76
N LYS A 269 -9.33 21.19 9.62
CA LYS A 269 -9.38 19.96 8.82
C LYS A 269 -8.17 19.04 9.05
N PRO A 270 -7.95 18.54 10.28
CA PRO A 270 -6.84 17.64 10.57
C PRO A 270 -6.95 16.39 9.68
N ASN A 271 -5.84 16.00 9.06
CA ASN A 271 -5.74 14.82 8.22
C ASN A 271 -4.71 13.85 8.81
N ILE A 272 -4.92 12.54 8.63
CA ILE A 272 -3.89 11.53 8.83
C ILE A 272 -3.74 10.73 7.55
N VAL A 273 -2.49 10.50 7.14
CA VAL A 273 -2.16 9.73 5.94
C VAL A 273 -1.35 8.50 6.35
N VAL A 274 -1.88 7.31 6.04
CA VAL A 274 -1.21 6.03 6.28
C VAL A 274 -0.58 5.53 4.99
N PHE A 275 0.74 5.43 4.97
CA PHE A 275 1.50 4.92 3.83
C PHE A 275 1.82 3.44 4.01
N ALA A 276 1.45 2.62 3.04
CA ALA A 276 1.65 1.18 3.08
C ALA A 276 2.64 0.68 2.02
N ALA A 277 3.63 -0.10 2.44
CA ALA A 277 4.56 -0.78 1.52
C ALA A 277 5.17 -2.04 2.13
N ASP A 278 5.56 -2.97 1.26
CA ASP A 278 6.25 -4.20 1.67
C ASP A 278 7.77 -4.06 1.54
N HIS A 279 8.50 -4.79 2.39
CA HIS A 279 9.96 -4.71 2.47
C HIS A 279 10.62 -6.03 2.09
N GLY A 280 11.60 -6.00 1.18
CA GLY A 280 12.32 -7.21 0.77
C GLY A 280 13.08 -7.89 1.91
N ILE A 281 13.51 -7.12 2.93
CA ILE A 281 14.19 -7.68 4.11
C ILE A 281 13.28 -8.65 4.91
N ALA A 282 11.96 -8.53 4.80
CA ALA A 282 10.99 -9.40 5.47
C ALA A 282 11.16 -10.88 5.10
N ASN A 283 11.69 -11.17 3.91
CA ASN A 283 11.94 -12.53 3.42
C ASN A 283 13.04 -13.28 4.18
N HIS A 284 13.76 -12.62 5.09
CA HIS A 284 14.88 -13.19 5.82
C HIS A 284 14.59 -13.42 7.30
N GLY A 285 13.31 -13.47 7.72
CA GLY A 285 12.93 -13.84 9.09
C GLY A 285 12.99 -12.69 10.10
N VAL A 286 13.00 -11.44 9.65
CA VAL A 286 13.04 -10.25 10.54
C VAL A 286 11.68 -9.84 11.12
N SER A 287 10.61 -10.58 10.77
CA SER A 287 9.23 -10.36 11.19
C SER A 287 8.61 -11.66 11.70
N ALA A 288 7.71 -11.55 12.67
CA ALA A 288 6.89 -12.69 13.14
C ALA A 288 5.70 -12.99 12.22
N TYR A 289 5.32 -12.02 11.37
CA TYR A 289 4.15 -12.09 10.50
C TYR A 289 4.55 -12.30 9.03
N PRO A 290 3.73 -13.03 8.25
CA PRO A 290 3.95 -13.16 6.82
C PRO A 290 3.72 -11.82 6.11
N GLN A 291 4.43 -11.60 5.00
CA GLN A 291 4.37 -10.33 4.25
C GLN A 291 2.95 -9.99 3.75
N ASP A 292 2.11 -11.01 3.54
CA ASP A 292 0.72 -10.86 3.09
C ASP A 292 -0.16 -10.10 4.11
N VAL A 293 0.27 -9.95 5.37
CA VAL A 293 -0.42 -9.14 6.38
C VAL A 293 -0.51 -7.67 5.97
N THR A 294 0.48 -7.12 5.24
CA THR A 294 0.44 -5.73 4.77
C THR A 294 -0.81 -5.48 3.94
N ARG A 295 -1.10 -6.32 2.93
CA ARG A 295 -2.30 -6.14 2.09
C ARG A 295 -3.59 -6.38 2.88
N GLN A 296 -3.57 -7.29 3.86
CA GLN A 296 -4.76 -7.60 4.66
C GLN A 296 -5.13 -6.42 5.56
N MET A 297 -4.13 -5.78 6.17
CA MET A 297 -4.34 -4.57 6.96
C MET A 297 -4.76 -3.39 6.11
N VAL A 298 -4.24 -3.24 4.89
CA VAL A 298 -4.78 -2.23 3.95
C VAL A 298 -6.25 -2.50 3.66
N GLY A 299 -6.65 -3.74 3.40
CA GLY A 299 -8.07 -4.11 3.29
C GLY A 299 -8.86 -3.70 4.54
N ASN A 300 -8.35 -3.99 5.73
CA ASN A 300 -8.97 -3.60 7.00
C ASN A 300 -9.11 -2.07 7.17
N PHE A 301 -8.12 -1.27 6.72
CA PHE A 301 -8.22 0.18 6.72
C PHE A 301 -9.33 0.68 5.81
N LEU A 302 -9.44 0.10 4.61
CA LEU A 302 -10.46 0.45 3.61
C LEU A 302 -11.87 0.07 4.08
N GLU A 303 -12.00 -0.99 4.88
CA GLU A 303 -13.25 -1.43 5.50
C GLU A 303 -13.58 -0.68 6.81
N GLY A 304 -12.67 0.18 7.30
CA GLY A 304 -12.89 0.97 8.51
C GLY A 304 -12.65 0.21 9.82
N GLY A 305 -11.99 -0.94 9.79
CA GLY A 305 -11.89 -1.87 10.91
C GLY A 305 -10.64 -1.74 11.79
N ALA A 306 -9.66 -0.90 11.42
CA ALA A 306 -8.44 -0.75 12.22
C ALA A 306 -8.56 0.31 13.34
N ALA A 307 -7.60 0.31 14.26
CA ALA A 307 -7.58 1.25 15.37
C ALA A 307 -7.50 2.71 14.89
N ILE A 308 -6.70 2.99 13.85
CA ILE A 308 -6.62 4.33 13.28
C ILE A 308 -7.97 4.81 12.72
N ASN A 309 -8.77 3.93 12.10
CA ASN A 309 -10.10 4.29 11.61
C ASN A 309 -11.01 4.72 12.76
N VAL A 310 -11.00 3.96 13.86
CA VAL A 310 -11.79 4.24 15.06
C VAL A 310 -11.41 5.60 15.66
N PHE A 311 -10.11 5.85 15.85
CA PHE A 311 -9.65 7.11 16.45
C PHE A 311 -9.82 8.31 15.53
N CYS A 312 -9.65 8.15 14.21
CA CYS A 312 -9.93 9.23 13.27
C CYS A 312 -11.41 9.60 13.28
N LYS A 313 -12.30 8.60 13.25
CA LYS A 313 -13.75 8.82 13.34
C LYS A 313 -14.14 9.51 14.64
N GLN A 314 -13.59 9.07 15.77
CA GLN A 314 -13.87 9.66 17.08
C GLN A 314 -13.47 11.14 17.14
N ASN A 315 -12.32 11.50 16.55
CA ASN A 315 -11.74 12.83 16.65
C ASN A 315 -12.01 13.71 15.41
N ASN A 316 -12.92 13.28 14.52
CA ASN A 316 -13.27 13.96 13.28
C ASN A 316 -12.04 14.33 12.41
N ILE A 317 -11.17 13.33 12.21
CA ILE A 317 -9.94 13.42 11.41
C ILE A 317 -10.20 12.72 10.08
N GLU A 318 -9.84 13.37 8.99
CA GLU A 318 -9.87 12.75 7.66
C GLU A 318 -8.73 11.73 7.53
N LEU A 319 -9.04 10.51 7.07
CA LEU A 319 -8.06 9.43 6.97
C LEU A 319 -7.85 9.03 5.51
N SER A 320 -6.62 9.20 5.03
CA SER A 320 -6.21 8.77 3.69
C SER A 320 -5.29 7.55 3.76
N ILE A 321 -5.57 6.52 2.96
CA ILE A 321 -4.71 5.34 2.84
C ILE A 321 -3.96 5.43 1.51
N VAL A 322 -2.65 5.24 1.56
CA VAL A 322 -1.76 5.33 0.41
C VAL A 322 -1.08 3.99 0.19
N ASP A 323 -1.22 3.46 -1.02
CA ASP A 323 -0.42 2.35 -1.47
C ASP A 323 0.91 2.89 -2.01
N ALA A 324 1.94 2.90 -1.17
CA ALA A 324 3.28 3.36 -1.54
C ALA A 324 4.09 2.26 -2.22
N GLY A 325 3.78 0.98 -1.95
CA GLY A 325 4.58 -0.12 -2.45
C GLY A 325 4.14 -1.49 -1.96
N VAL A 326 2.84 -1.72 -1.75
CA VAL A 326 2.35 -3.03 -1.28
C VAL A 326 2.57 -4.07 -2.39
N ASN A 327 3.01 -5.28 -2.03
CA ASN A 327 3.18 -6.42 -2.94
C ASN A 327 1.83 -7.06 -3.30
N TYR A 328 0.91 -6.24 -3.80
CA TYR A 328 -0.44 -6.61 -4.19
C TYR A 328 -1.01 -5.58 -5.16
N ASP A 329 -1.88 -6.02 -6.07
CA ASP A 329 -2.65 -5.13 -6.94
C ASP A 329 -4.06 -5.01 -6.36
N PHE A 330 -4.38 -3.84 -5.81
CA PHE A 330 -5.74 -3.54 -5.36
C PHE A 330 -6.66 -3.26 -6.55
N PRO A 331 -7.98 -3.51 -6.41
CA PRO A 331 -8.96 -3.10 -7.40
C PRO A 331 -8.84 -1.60 -7.74
N THR A 332 -9.00 -1.24 -9.02
CA THR A 332 -8.85 0.15 -9.48
C THR A 332 -9.89 1.10 -8.90
N ASN A 333 -10.99 0.58 -8.34
CA ASN A 333 -12.05 1.32 -7.67
C ASN A 333 -11.92 1.34 -6.14
N ALA A 334 -10.84 0.79 -5.57
CA ALA A 334 -10.59 0.89 -4.14
C ALA A 334 -10.40 2.37 -3.72
N ASN A 335 -10.92 2.75 -2.55
CA ASN A 335 -10.72 4.08 -1.97
C ASN A 335 -9.29 4.21 -1.39
N LEU A 336 -8.29 4.09 -2.27
CA LEU A 336 -6.88 3.95 -1.96
C LEU A 336 -6.09 4.86 -2.89
N ILE A 337 -5.24 5.71 -2.33
CA ILE A 337 -4.39 6.58 -3.14
C ILE A 337 -3.30 5.73 -3.79
N ASN A 338 -3.32 5.64 -5.12
CA ASN A 338 -2.34 4.88 -5.88
C ASN A 338 -1.02 5.65 -6.01
N ALA A 339 -0.09 5.38 -5.09
CA ALA A 339 1.26 5.92 -5.10
C ALA A 339 2.33 4.84 -5.28
N LYS A 340 1.95 3.65 -5.75
CA LYS A 340 2.83 2.47 -5.77
C LYS A 340 4.08 2.74 -6.59
N ILE A 341 5.24 2.47 -6.02
CA ILE A 341 6.54 2.57 -6.70
C ILE A 341 6.87 1.24 -7.38
N ALA A 342 6.88 0.18 -6.58
CA ALA A 342 6.99 -1.20 -7.02
C ALA A 342 6.23 -2.12 -6.04
N LYS A 343 6.20 -3.43 -6.31
CA LYS A 343 5.62 -4.44 -5.42
C LYS A 343 6.63 -4.83 -4.33
N GLY A 344 6.74 -3.98 -3.33
CA GLY A 344 7.72 -4.08 -2.25
C GLY A 344 9.13 -3.67 -2.68
N THR A 345 9.96 -3.28 -1.71
CA THR A 345 11.39 -3.00 -1.94
C THR A 345 12.16 -4.29 -2.18
N GLN A 346 13.36 -4.16 -2.78
CA GLN A 346 14.32 -5.26 -2.79
C GLN A 346 14.91 -5.48 -1.39
N SER A 347 15.56 -6.63 -1.17
CA SER A 347 16.22 -6.91 0.10
C SER A 347 17.61 -6.28 0.17
N PHE A 348 17.75 -5.25 1.01
CA PHE A 348 19.02 -4.60 1.33
C PHE A 348 20.07 -5.49 2.01
N LEU A 349 19.72 -6.76 2.29
CA LEU A 349 20.71 -7.78 2.66
C LEU A 349 21.63 -8.13 1.47
N HIS A 350 21.14 -7.99 0.25
CA HIS A 350 21.80 -8.45 -0.98
C HIS A 350 22.02 -7.34 -2.00
N VAL A 351 21.04 -6.45 -2.19
CA VAL A 351 21.04 -5.40 -3.22
C VAL A 351 20.33 -4.15 -2.69
N PRO A 352 20.57 -2.94 -3.23
CA PRO A 352 19.87 -1.73 -2.77
C PRO A 352 18.35 -1.91 -2.74
N ALA A 353 17.69 -1.44 -1.68
CA ALA A 353 16.24 -1.55 -1.51
C ALA A 353 15.45 -0.93 -2.67
N MET A 354 15.97 0.18 -3.22
CA MET A 354 15.42 0.86 -4.39
C MET A 354 16.52 1.55 -5.20
N SER A 355 16.22 1.85 -6.45
CA SER A 355 17.04 2.70 -7.32
C SER A 355 16.94 4.18 -6.93
N GLU A 356 17.88 5.00 -7.42
CA GLU A 356 17.82 6.46 -7.25
C GLU A 356 16.51 7.06 -7.81
N THR A 357 16.06 6.57 -8.97
CA THR A 357 14.84 7.05 -9.61
C THR A 357 13.60 6.73 -8.77
N GLU A 358 13.54 5.53 -8.19
CA GLU A 358 12.47 5.14 -7.27
C GLU A 358 12.49 5.99 -5.99
N LEU A 359 13.68 6.29 -5.44
CA LEU A 359 13.82 7.19 -4.30
C LEU A 359 13.26 8.59 -4.62
N GLN A 360 13.63 9.17 -5.76
CA GLN A 360 13.11 10.47 -6.19
C GLN A 360 11.58 10.43 -6.37
N LEU A 361 11.06 9.36 -6.96
CA LEU A 361 9.63 9.18 -7.15
C LEU A 361 8.89 9.04 -5.82
N CYS A 362 9.48 8.42 -4.80
CA CYS A 362 8.90 8.39 -3.44
C CYS A 362 8.72 9.81 -2.90
N PHE A 363 9.78 10.62 -2.91
CA PHE A 363 9.70 11.99 -2.40
C PHE A 363 8.69 12.83 -3.17
N LEU A 364 8.64 12.69 -4.50
CA LEU A 364 7.68 13.38 -5.34
C LEU A 364 6.23 13.00 -4.98
N LYS A 365 5.91 11.71 -4.97
CA LYS A 365 4.55 11.24 -4.67
C LYS A 365 4.10 11.62 -3.26
N GLY A 366 4.99 11.49 -2.28
CA GLY A 366 4.74 11.95 -0.91
C GLY A 366 4.40 13.44 -0.84
N SER A 367 5.17 14.28 -1.56
CA SER A 367 4.90 15.72 -1.67
C SER A 367 3.55 15.99 -2.33
N GLU A 368 3.26 15.38 -3.48
CA GLU A 368 2.04 15.60 -4.24
C GLU A 368 0.77 15.28 -3.44
N ILE A 369 0.81 14.21 -2.64
CA ILE A 369 -0.29 13.82 -1.75
C ILE A 369 -0.54 14.91 -0.71
N VAL A 370 0.52 15.35 -0.02
CA VAL A 370 0.39 16.37 1.04
C VAL A 370 0.03 17.74 0.46
N ASP A 371 0.58 18.14 -0.69
CA ASP A 371 0.22 19.37 -1.38
C ASP A 371 -1.26 19.37 -1.80
N SER A 372 -1.79 18.20 -2.18
CA SER A 372 -3.21 18.05 -2.49
C SER A 372 -4.09 18.19 -1.26
N ILE A 373 -3.66 17.64 -0.11
CA ILE A 373 -4.35 17.81 1.18
C ILE A 373 -4.31 19.26 1.64
N ALA A 374 -3.16 19.93 1.55
CA ALA A 374 -3.02 21.34 1.92
C ALA A 374 -3.98 22.24 1.12
N LYS A 375 -4.16 21.97 -0.18
CA LYS A 375 -5.13 22.70 -1.04
C LYS A 375 -6.59 22.57 -0.59
N THR A 376 -6.94 21.58 0.22
CA THR A 376 -8.29 21.47 0.82
C THR A 376 -8.52 22.45 1.98
N GLY A 377 -7.47 23.17 2.40
CA GLY A 377 -7.45 24.08 3.55
C GLY A 377 -7.03 23.41 4.85
N SER A 378 -6.46 22.20 4.81
CA SER A 378 -5.89 21.55 5.99
C SER A 378 -4.62 22.27 6.45
N ASN A 379 -4.48 22.51 7.75
CA ASN A 379 -3.27 23.08 8.35
C ASN A 379 -2.58 22.12 9.35
N CYS A 380 -3.06 20.89 9.48
CA CYS A 380 -2.55 19.90 10.42
C CYS A 380 -2.62 18.51 9.78
N ILE A 381 -1.48 17.82 9.76
CA ILE A 381 -1.35 16.51 9.13
C ILE A 381 -0.53 15.56 9.99
N GLY A 382 -1.06 14.37 10.23
CA GLY A 382 -0.35 13.26 10.83
C GLY A 382 0.06 12.19 9.82
N PHE A 383 1.12 11.47 10.17
CA PHE A 383 1.67 10.42 9.33
C PHE A 383 1.57 9.09 10.07
N GLY A 384 1.15 8.07 9.33
CA GLY A 384 1.12 6.69 9.77
C GLY A 384 1.74 5.79 8.71
N GLU A 385 2.03 4.56 9.12
CA GLU A 385 2.65 3.56 8.25
C GLU A 385 2.00 2.19 8.44
N MET A 386 2.19 1.34 7.42
CA MET A 386 1.89 -0.08 7.51
C MET A 386 2.84 -0.86 6.61
N GLY A 387 3.59 -1.81 7.15
CA GLY A 387 4.50 -2.60 6.33
C GLY A 387 5.20 -3.71 7.09
N ILE A 388 5.06 -4.93 6.63
CA ILE A 388 5.84 -6.02 7.21
C ILE A 388 7.33 -5.84 6.88
N GLY A 389 8.16 -5.82 7.93
CA GLY A 389 9.61 -5.65 7.87
C GLY A 389 10.09 -4.22 8.07
N ASN A 390 9.20 -3.23 8.11
CA ASN A 390 9.59 -1.82 8.18
C ASN A 390 10.27 -1.40 9.50
N THR A 391 9.99 -2.05 10.63
CA THR A 391 10.74 -1.81 11.88
C THR A 391 12.23 -2.12 11.72
N SER A 392 12.57 -3.12 10.90
CA SER A 392 13.95 -3.48 10.57
C SER A 392 14.61 -2.41 9.70
N THR A 393 13.91 -1.99 8.66
CA THR A 393 14.31 -0.89 7.77
C THR A 393 14.52 0.41 8.56
N ALA A 394 13.57 0.76 9.44
CA ALA A 394 13.66 1.92 10.32
C ALA A 394 14.83 1.83 11.30
N SER A 395 15.10 0.65 11.87
CA SER A 395 16.25 0.43 12.77
C SER A 395 17.58 0.62 12.06
N VAL A 396 17.70 0.11 10.83
CA VAL A 396 18.91 0.30 10.01
C VAL A 396 19.09 1.76 9.63
N LEU A 397 18.04 2.42 9.15
CA LEU A 397 18.05 3.85 8.83
C LEU A 397 18.44 4.70 10.05
N MET A 398 17.87 4.43 11.23
CA MET A 398 18.27 5.09 12.47
C MET A 398 19.77 4.90 12.71
N SER A 399 20.27 3.66 12.67
CA SER A 399 21.68 3.34 12.92
C SER A 399 22.61 4.10 11.96
N VAL A 400 22.38 4.01 10.65
CA VAL A 400 23.29 4.62 9.65
C VAL A 400 23.22 6.15 9.62
N LEU A 401 22.08 6.75 9.98
CA LEU A 401 21.89 8.21 9.96
C LEU A 401 22.30 8.92 11.27
N THR A 402 22.31 8.20 12.39
CA THR A 402 22.66 8.75 13.72
C THR A 402 24.03 8.29 14.21
N GLY A 403 24.55 7.16 13.72
CA GLY A 403 25.77 6.53 14.19
C GLY A 403 25.58 5.61 15.40
N PHE A 404 24.35 5.43 15.91
CA PHE A 404 24.09 4.43 16.95
C PHE A 404 24.34 3.01 16.43
N SER A 405 24.72 2.11 17.33
CA SER A 405 24.88 0.70 16.95
C SER A 405 23.52 0.08 16.61
N ILE A 406 23.49 -0.88 15.70
CA ILE A 406 22.24 -1.55 15.31
C ILE A 406 21.55 -2.24 16.51
N ILE A 407 22.33 -2.71 17.48
CA ILE A 407 21.82 -3.33 18.72
C ILE A 407 21.00 -2.33 19.54
N GLU A 408 21.39 -1.06 19.54
CA GLU A 408 20.67 0.00 20.25
C GLU A 408 19.40 0.46 19.52
N CYS A 409 19.30 0.18 18.21
CA CYS A 409 18.19 0.62 17.37
C CYS A 409 17.09 -0.45 17.25
N VAL A 410 17.43 -1.73 17.39
CA VAL A 410 16.51 -2.85 17.15
C VAL A 410 15.76 -3.22 18.43
N GLY A 411 14.45 -2.96 18.43
CA GLY A 411 13.51 -3.46 19.45
C GLY A 411 12.82 -4.77 19.04
N LYS A 412 11.93 -5.24 19.93
CA LYS A 412 11.12 -6.46 19.71
C LYS A 412 10.09 -6.30 18.56
N GLY A 413 9.81 -5.07 18.09
CA GLY A 413 8.85 -4.82 17.01
C GLY A 413 7.51 -5.49 17.27
N THR A 414 7.06 -6.31 16.33
CA THR A 414 5.80 -7.06 16.37
C THR A 414 5.76 -8.22 17.40
N GLY A 415 6.64 -8.21 18.42
CA GLY A 415 6.62 -9.16 19.53
C GLY A 415 7.51 -10.39 19.37
N VAL A 416 8.69 -10.27 18.74
CA VAL A 416 9.60 -11.42 18.59
C VAL A 416 10.19 -11.92 19.93
N ASP A 417 10.41 -13.24 20.00
CA ASP A 417 11.19 -13.91 21.06
C ASP A 417 12.64 -13.39 21.09
N GLU A 418 13.29 -13.45 22.25
CA GLU A 418 14.69 -13.10 22.49
C GLU A 418 15.66 -13.80 21.51
N THR A 419 15.40 -15.06 21.16
CA THR A 419 16.19 -15.78 20.13
C THR A 419 16.06 -15.12 18.75
N LYS A 420 14.82 -14.82 18.33
CA LYS A 420 14.53 -14.14 17.06
C LYS A 420 15.02 -12.69 17.03
N LEU A 421 15.08 -12.02 18.19
CA LEU A 421 15.67 -10.69 18.31
C LEU A 421 17.16 -10.72 17.98
N ILE A 422 17.90 -11.71 18.49
CA ILE A 422 19.33 -11.89 18.19
C ILE A 422 19.52 -12.19 16.70
N GLU A 423 18.72 -13.11 16.13
CA GLU A 423 18.78 -13.41 14.69
C GLU A 423 18.52 -12.17 13.84
N LYS A 424 17.50 -11.38 14.18
CA LYS A 424 17.20 -10.10 13.53
C LYS A 424 18.39 -9.14 13.62
N GLN A 425 18.99 -8.98 14.80
CA GLN A 425 20.15 -8.12 14.98
C GLN A 425 21.33 -8.55 14.10
N GLU A 426 21.62 -9.85 14.02
CA GLU A 426 22.71 -10.38 13.18
C GLU A 426 22.44 -10.20 11.68
N ILE A 427 21.19 -10.40 11.23
CA ILE A 427 20.80 -10.13 9.83
C ILE A 427 21.02 -8.66 9.48
N LEU A 428 20.57 -7.73 10.32
CA LEU A 428 20.69 -6.30 10.07
C LEU A 428 22.13 -5.81 10.18
N LYS A 429 22.91 -6.34 11.11
CA LYS A 429 24.35 -6.10 11.22
C LYS A 429 25.09 -6.55 9.97
N LYS A 430 24.76 -7.74 9.45
CA LYS A 430 25.30 -8.24 8.18
C LYS A 430 24.91 -7.34 7.01
N ALA A 431 23.66 -6.91 6.94
CA ALA A 431 23.19 -6.02 5.87
C ALA A 431 23.93 -4.66 5.88
N ILE A 432 24.13 -4.06 7.05
CA ILE A 432 24.94 -2.83 7.19
C ILE A 432 26.40 -3.10 6.80
N GLY A 433 26.98 -4.23 7.23
CA GLY A 433 28.36 -4.61 6.90
C GLY A 433 28.60 -4.89 5.41
N ASN A 434 27.56 -5.25 4.65
CA ASN A 434 27.63 -5.46 3.20
C ASN A 434 27.65 -4.14 2.42
N TYR A 435 27.27 -3.02 3.04
CA TYR A 435 27.24 -1.73 2.39
C TYR A 435 28.63 -1.11 2.30
N SER A 436 29.14 -1.00 1.08
CA SER A 436 30.40 -0.34 0.74
C SER A 436 30.21 0.98 -0.04
N GLY A 437 28.97 1.48 -0.12
CA GLY A 437 28.62 2.73 -0.78
C GLY A 437 29.09 3.97 -0.02
N GLN A 438 28.85 5.15 -0.59
CA GLN A 438 29.25 6.42 0.02
C GLN A 438 28.40 6.73 1.26
N THR A 439 28.90 7.64 2.09
CA THR A 439 28.17 8.13 3.27
C THR A 439 27.19 9.24 2.93
N GLU A 440 26.96 9.51 1.64
CA GLU A 440 25.96 10.48 1.20
C GLU A 440 24.55 10.01 1.58
N LEU A 441 23.75 10.93 2.12
CA LEU A 441 22.41 10.65 2.63
C LEU A 441 21.58 9.86 1.60
N LYS A 442 21.53 10.37 0.36
CA LYS A 442 20.73 9.79 -0.72
C LYS A 442 21.11 8.35 -1.04
N GLU A 443 22.40 8.01 -1.03
CA GLU A 443 22.85 6.63 -1.28
C GLU A 443 22.40 5.69 -0.16
N GLN A 444 22.51 6.13 1.10
CA GLN A 444 22.02 5.38 2.25
C GLN A 444 20.49 5.19 2.22
N LEU A 445 19.73 6.22 1.83
CA LEU A 445 18.28 6.14 1.69
C LEU A 445 17.86 5.17 0.59
N ALA A 446 18.53 5.19 -0.58
CA ALA A 446 18.25 4.26 -1.66
C ALA A 446 18.60 2.81 -1.27
N TYR A 447 19.73 2.62 -0.58
CA TYR A 447 20.19 1.29 -0.21
C TYR A 447 19.34 0.65 0.88
N PHE A 448 18.98 1.39 1.94
CA PHE A 448 18.33 0.84 3.12
C PHE A 448 16.86 1.24 3.29
N GLY A 449 16.27 1.96 2.33
CA GLY A 449 14.96 2.59 2.46
C GLY A 449 13.74 1.67 2.38
N GLY A 450 12.59 2.24 2.76
CA GLY A 450 11.25 1.72 2.51
C GLY A 450 10.44 2.73 1.70
N PHE A 451 9.61 2.28 0.75
CA PHE A 451 8.84 3.20 -0.09
C PHE A 451 7.90 4.09 0.73
N GLU A 452 7.24 3.53 1.74
CA GLU A 452 6.37 4.27 2.65
C GLU A 452 7.15 5.26 3.52
N ILE A 453 8.35 4.88 3.99
CA ILE A 453 9.20 5.76 4.80
C ILE A 453 9.67 6.97 3.99
N MET A 454 10.09 6.74 2.73
CA MET A 454 10.54 7.82 1.85
C MET A 454 9.40 8.72 1.39
N GLN A 455 8.21 8.16 1.14
CA GLN A 455 7.02 8.96 0.84
C GLN A 455 6.59 9.82 2.05
N MET A 456 6.62 9.26 3.27
CA MET A 456 6.37 10.05 4.49
C MET A 456 7.36 11.20 4.64
N ALA A 457 8.67 10.96 4.43
CA ALA A 457 9.68 12.01 4.53
C ALA A 457 9.45 13.14 3.50
N GLY A 458 9.12 12.79 2.25
CA GLY A 458 8.74 13.74 1.20
C GLY A 458 7.48 14.53 1.55
N GLY A 459 6.46 13.85 2.10
CA GLY A 459 5.24 14.47 2.57
C GLY A 459 5.45 15.43 3.74
N MET A 460 6.29 15.08 4.72
CA MET A 460 6.63 15.97 5.84
C MET A 460 7.33 17.24 5.36
N LEU A 461 8.25 17.15 4.40
CA LEU A 461 8.89 18.32 3.78
C LEU A 461 7.88 19.21 3.05
N ALA A 462 6.87 18.62 2.39
CA ALA A 462 5.79 19.37 1.76
C ALA A 462 4.86 20.03 2.79
N ALA A 463 4.51 19.34 3.88
CA ALA A 463 3.74 19.90 4.98
C ALA A 463 4.42 21.13 5.57
N TYR A 464 5.74 21.08 5.78
CA TYR A 464 6.54 22.22 6.20
C TYR A 464 6.48 23.40 5.22
N LYS A 465 6.63 23.15 3.91
CA LYS A 465 6.53 24.19 2.88
C LYS A 465 5.15 24.87 2.86
N ASN A 466 4.10 24.13 3.23
CA ASN A 466 2.73 24.64 3.33
C ASN A 466 2.39 25.22 4.71
N ASN A 467 3.37 25.40 5.61
CA ASN A 467 3.19 25.88 6.99
C ASN A 467 2.18 25.05 7.81
N MET A 468 2.09 23.75 7.53
CA MET A 468 1.24 22.84 8.28
C MET A 468 1.92 22.40 9.58
N LEU A 469 1.11 22.08 10.59
CA LEU A 469 1.54 21.34 11.76
C LEU A 469 1.71 19.86 11.40
N ILE A 470 2.84 19.27 11.76
CA ILE A 470 3.21 17.89 11.43
C ILE A 470 3.11 17.05 12.71
N LEU A 471 2.22 16.06 12.70
CA LEU A 471 2.08 15.09 13.78
C LEU A 471 2.91 13.85 13.46
N VAL A 472 3.88 13.56 14.32
CA VAL A 472 4.78 12.41 14.19
C VAL A 472 4.33 11.33 15.17
N ASP A 473 3.99 10.15 14.67
CA ASP A 473 3.43 9.03 15.45
C ASP A 473 4.51 8.29 16.28
N GLY A 474 4.79 7.04 15.93
CA GLY A 474 5.74 6.17 16.60
C GLY A 474 7.11 6.12 15.92
N PHE A 475 7.88 5.10 16.27
CA PHE A 475 9.28 4.92 15.88
C PHE A 475 9.55 5.11 14.37
N ILE A 476 8.77 4.47 13.50
CA ILE A 476 9.00 4.48 12.06
C ILE A 476 8.69 5.86 11.47
N CYS A 477 7.62 6.52 11.93
CA CYS A 477 7.30 7.90 11.54
C CYS A 477 8.39 8.87 12.03
N THR A 478 8.96 8.65 13.21
CA THR A 478 10.10 9.42 13.72
C THR A 478 11.37 9.20 12.88
N VAL A 479 11.58 8.01 12.31
CA VAL A 479 12.67 7.78 11.34
C VAL A 479 12.41 8.50 10.01
N ALA A 480 11.18 8.50 9.49
CA ALA A 480 10.83 9.32 8.34
C ALA A 480 11.06 10.81 8.61
N PHE A 481 10.71 11.27 9.82
CA PHE A 481 11.00 12.62 10.27
C PHE A 481 12.50 12.90 10.36
N LEU A 482 13.32 11.97 10.88
CA LEU A 482 14.78 12.10 10.90
C LEU A 482 15.34 12.34 9.50
N ILE A 483 14.83 11.63 8.49
CA ILE A 483 15.23 11.82 7.09
C ILE A 483 14.89 13.24 6.63
N ALA A 484 13.66 13.70 6.86
CA ALA A 484 13.24 15.06 6.52
C ALA A 484 14.07 16.12 7.28
N TYR A 485 14.40 15.89 8.54
CA TYR A 485 15.23 16.75 9.39
C TYR A 485 16.69 16.84 8.89
N LYS A 486 17.28 15.73 8.44
CA LYS A 486 18.62 15.72 7.83
C LYS A 486 18.68 16.55 6.54
N ILE A 487 17.56 16.64 5.81
CA ILE A 487 17.42 17.45 4.60
C ILE A 487 17.20 18.93 4.96
N ASN A 488 16.28 19.20 5.88
CA ASN A 488 15.96 20.54 6.33
C ASN A 488 15.68 20.58 7.84
N PRO A 489 16.65 20.97 8.68
CA PRO A 489 16.50 20.99 10.13
C PRO A 489 15.40 21.93 10.64
N ASP A 490 15.04 22.97 9.88
CA ASP A 490 14.01 23.92 10.26
C ASP A 490 12.62 23.27 10.38
N ILE A 491 12.42 22.09 9.77
CA ILE A 491 11.16 21.32 9.86
C ILE A 491 10.75 21.00 11.30
N LYS A 492 11.71 20.91 12.22
CA LYS A 492 11.45 20.64 13.64
C LYS A 492 10.49 21.64 14.27
N LYS A 493 10.46 22.89 13.78
CA LYS A 493 9.53 23.93 14.27
C LYS A 493 8.07 23.55 14.07
N ASN A 494 7.77 22.79 13.01
CA ASN A 494 6.42 22.37 12.65
C ASN A 494 6.03 21.02 13.26
N ALA A 495 6.97 20.28 13.85
CA ALA A 495 6.76 18.90 14.27
C ALA A 495 6.33 18.79 15.74
N ILE A 496 5.29 17.98 15.98
CA ILE A 496 4.88 17.52 17.29
C ILE A 496 5.01 16.01 17.33
N PHE A 497 5.83 15.52 18.27
CA PHE A 497 6.01 14.10 18.52
C PHE A 497 4.89 13.62 19.45
N CYS A 498 4.01 12.77 18.94
CA CYS A 498 2.72 12.51 19.57
C CYS A 498 2.85 11.59 20.78
N HIS A 499 3.66 10.53 20.68
CA HIS A 499 3.89 9.62 21.79
C HIS A 499 5.31 9.06 21.79
N SER A 500 5.77 8.59 22.96
CA SER A 500 6.92 7.71 23.02
C SER A 500 6.42 6.27 22.95
N SER A 501 6.99 5.49 22.03
CA SER A 501 6.63 4.06 21.88
C SER A 501 7.51 3.19 22.74
N THR A 502 7.07 1.98 23.07
CA THR A 502 7.91 1.00 23.79
C THR A 502 9.03 0.38 22.93
N GLU A 503 9.19 0.78 21.67
CA GLU A 503 10.35 0.39 20.87
C GLU A 503 11.63 0.96 21.48
N GLN A 504 12.64 0.09 21.67
CA GLN A 504 13.91 0.43 22.32
C GLN A 504 14.61 1.64 21.67
N GLY A 505 14.57 1.72 20.34
CA GLY A 505 15.20 2.80 19.58
C GLY A 505 14.46 4.13 19.67
N HIS A 506 13.16 4.16 20.02
CA HIS A 506 12.37 5.38 19.87
C HIS A 506 12.77 6.47 20.86
N GLN A 507 12.96 6.14 22.15
CA GLN A 507 13.38 7.14 23.13
C GLN A 507 14.76 7.73 22.78
N LYS A 508 15.72 6.88 22.38
CA LYS A 508 17.04 7.32 21.92
C LYS A 508 16.95 8.26 20.73
N LEU A 509 16.04 7.99 19.79
CA LEU A 509 15.84 8.82 18.62
C LEU A 509 15.18 10.16 18.97
N LEU A 510 14.22 10.18 19.90
CA LEU A 510 13.65 11.42 20.43
C LEU A 510 14.71 12.27 21.14
N ASP A 511 15.59 11.63 21.93
CA ASP A 511 16.69 12.32 22.61
C ASP A 511 17.69 12.90 21.59
N TYR A 512 18.05 12.14 20.53
CA TYR A 512 18.90 12.62 19.44
C TYR A 512 18.31 13.84 18.72
N LEU A 513 16.99 13.85 18.54
CA LEU A 513 16.26 14.96 17.93
C LEU A 513 15.97 16.10 18.92
N GLU A 514 16.36 15.99 20.19
CA GLU A 514 15.98 16.89 21.28
C GLU A 514 14.46 17.17 21.28
N ALA A 515 13.69 16.10 21.15
CA ALA A 515 12.23 16.11 21.04
C ALA A 515 11.59 15.52 22.30
N LYS A 516 10.46 16.11 22.71
CA LYS A 516 9.65 15.58 23.82
C LYS A 516 8.30 15.13 23.27
N SER A 517 7.91 13.90 23.57
CA SER A 517 6.61 13.37 23.20
C SER A 517 5.48 13.99 24.04
N VAL A 518 4.28 14.09 23.46
CA VAL A 518 3.08 14.56 24.16
C VAL A 518 2.54 13.49 25.11
N LEU A 519 2.57 12.22 24.69
CA LEU A 519 1.97 11.10 25.41
C LEU A 519 2.99 10.01 25.77
N GLN A 520 2.75 9.36 26.91
CA GLN A 520 3.40 8.13 27.34
C GLN A 520 2.31 7.12 27.69
N LEU A 521 1.95 6.26 26.73
CA LEU A 521 0.83 5.31 26.83
C LEU A 521 1.25 3.88 26.46
N ASP A 522 2.55 3.64 26.36
CA ASP A 522 3.15 2.35 26.01
C ASP A 522 2.63 1.76 24.67
N LEU A 523 2.27 2.65 23.74
CA LEU A 523 1.80 2.28 22.41
C LEU A 523 2.95 1.80 21.53
N ARG A 524 2.64 0.85 20.65
CA ARG A 524 3.57 0.26 19.67
C ARG A 524 2.88 -0.28 18.41
N LEU A 525 1.67 0.22 18.14
CA LEU A 525 0.87 -0.25 17.01
C LEU A 525 1.33 0.39 15.69
N GLY A 526 1.61 1.69 15.71
CA GLY A 526 1.88 2.47 14.51
C GLY A 526 0.58 2.99 13.89
N GLU A 527 0.51 2.95 12.55
CA GLU A 527 -0.66 3.35 11.76
C GLU A 527 -1.08 4.83 11.91
N GLY A 528 -0.32 5.67 12.61
CA GLY A 528 -0.72 7.05 12.93
C GLY A 528 -1.63 7.16 14.16
N THR A 529 -1.77 6.08 14.93
CA THR A 529 -2.73 6.03 16.05
C THR A 529 -2.40 7.00 17.17
N GLY A 530 -1.12 7.20 17.47
CA GLY A 530 -0.63 8.21 18.41
C GLY A 530 -0.97 9.63 17.96
N CYS A 531 -0.93 9.93 16.66
CA CYS A 531 -1.38 11.22 16.13
C CYS A 531 -2.86 11.47 16.42
N ALA A 532 -3.71 10.48 16.13
CA ALA A 532 -5.15 10.62 16.31
C ALA A 532 -5.55 10.88 17.76
N ILE A 533 -4.91 10.21 18.72
CA ILE A 533 -5.20 10.38 20.15
C ILE A 533 -4.49 11.59 20.79
N ALA A 534 -3.42 12.11 20.18
CA ALA A 534 -2.76 13.33 20.65
C ALA A 534 -3.53 14.59 20.24
N LEU A 535 -4.29 14.54 19.14
CA LEU A 535 -5.01 15.71 18.61
C LEU A 535 -5.89 16.45 19.65
N PRO A 536 -6.68 15.77 20.52
CA PRO A 536 -7.45 16.47 21.55
C PRO A 536 -6.60 17.28 22.55
N ILE A 537 -5.36 16.85 22.81
CA ILE A 537 -4.42 17.58 23.68
C ILE A 537 -3.94 18.86 22.98
N LEU A 538 -3.69 18.79 21.67
CA LEU A 538 -3.32 19.95 20.86
C LEU A 538 -4.48 20.93 20.74
N GLN A 539 -5.71 20.44 20.57
CA GLN A 539 -6.91 21.26 20.59
C GLN A 539 -7.10 21.94 21.96
N SER A 540 -6.81 21.24 23.06
CA SER A 540 -6.82 21.83 24.40
C SER A 540 -5.77 22.93 24.58
N ALA A 541 -4.57 22.76 23.98
CA ALA A 541 -3.53 23.79 23.97
C ALA A 541 -3.99 25.06 23.24
N VAL A 542 -4.66 24.90 22.10
CA VAL A 542 -5.23 26.03 21.33
C VAL A 542 -6.39 26.68 22.09
N ALA A 543 -7.31 25.89 22.63
CA ALA A 543 -8.50 26.37 23.30
C ALA A 543 -8.18 27.23 24.53
N PHE A 544 -7.23 26.82 25.39
CA PHE A 544 -6.89 27.65 26.55
C PHE A 544 -6.30 29.00 26.12
N LEU A 545 -5.48 29.03 25.06
CA LEU A 545 -4.89 30.27 24.58
C LEU A 545 -5.95 31.24 24.05
N ASN A 546 -6.99 30.72 23.39
CA ASN A 546 -8.04 31.53 22.78
C ASN A 546 -9.12 31.94 23.78
N GLU A 547 -9.57 31.02 24.64
CA GLU A 547 -10.81 31.18 25.40
C GLU A 547 -10.59 31.55 26.88
N MET A 548 -9.45 31.17 27.46
CA MET A 548 -9.20 31.46 28.88
C MET A 548 -9.07 32.96 29.11
N ALA A 549 -9.72 33.47 30.16
CA ALA A 549 -9.65 34.89 30.51
C ALA A 549 -8.22 35.31 30.87
N THR A 550 -7.94 36.61 30.75
CA THR A 550 -6.74 37.24 31.30
C THR A 550 -6.99 37.70 32.73
N PHE A 551 -5.93 37.89 33.52
CA PHE A 551 -6.04 38.48 34.87
C PHE A 551 -6.78 39.82 34.86
N GLU A 552 -6.52 40.66 33.84
CA GLU A 552 -7.17 41.95 33.64
C GLU A 552 -8.69 41.81 33.41
N ASN A 553 -9.11 40.92 32.51
CA ASN A 553 -10.53 40.71 32.21
C ASN A 553 -11.30 40.03 33.36
N ALA A 554 -10.62 39.21 34.16
CA ALA A 554 -11.22 38.49 35.28
C ALA A 554 -11.21 39.26 36.61
N GLY A 555 -10.56 40.44 36.66
CA GLY A 555 -10.42 41.21 37.90
C GLY A 555 -9.59 40.51 38.98
N VAL A 556 -8.70 39.59 38.59
CA VAL A 556 -7.84 38.84 39.52
C VAL A 556 -6.52 39.59 39.66
N SER A 557 -6.06 39.81 40.90
CA SER A 557 -4.80 40.52 41.15
C SER A 557 -3.59 39.73 40.62
N ASN A 558 -2.71 40.41 39.87
CA ASN A 558 -1.42 39.87 39.42
C ASN A 558 -0.49 39.67 40.65
N LYS A 559 -0.48 38.47 41.23
CA LYS A 559 0.53 38.06 42.22
C LYS A 559 1.17 36.75 41.83
#